data_AF-Q5DBL5-F1
#
_entry.id   AF-Q5DBL5-F1
#
_cell.length_a   1.000
_cell.length_b   1.000
_cell.length_c   1.000
_cell.angle_alpha   90.00
_cell.angle_beta   90.00
_cell.angle_gamma   90.00
#
_symmetry.space_group_name_H-M   'P 1'
#
loop_
_entity.id
_entity.type
_entity.pdbx_description
1 polymer ?
#
loop_
_entity_poly.entity_id
_entity_poly.type
_entity_poly.pdbx_seq_one_letter_code
_entity_poly.pdbx_strand_id
1 'polypeptide(L)'
;MECFVTNLGCDLFKMYLSPVDYRYLQMLNTPVPMQTYLPLGRHEIKVSHLVSILLMGLTGERTLTPTCPPINERGPYTYWMGHFNSSEQCYYTRMDIMSRFLLMENEKLRAPAWMRSREQSGRFVRWYRGASPTVDGSSIALGVFLMTITFLIALYIKETITKTIIQVPVQTEILYASESENHSVPT
;
A
#
# COMPACT_ATOMS: atom_id res chain seq x y z
N MET A 1 -34.16 6.09 2.90
CA MET A 1 -33.55 4.94 3.62
C MET A 1 -33.00 3.91 2.64
N GLU A 2 -33.77 3.50 1.64
CA GLU A 2 -33.31 2.55 0.59
C GLU A 2 -31.99 2.96 -0.07
N CYS A 3 -31.79 4.25 -0.32
CA CYS A 3 -30.55 4.75 -0.92
C CYS A 3 -29.28 4.39 -0.10
N PHE A 4 -29.38 4.24 1.23
CA PHE A 4 -28.24 3.89 2.08
C PHE A 4 -28.03 2.38 2.27
N VAL A 5 -29.05 1.56 1.98
CA VAL A 5 -29.09 0.14 2.37
C VAL A 5 -29.12 -0.78 1.15
N THR A 6 -29.93 -0.46 0.15
CA THR A 6 -30.24 -1.35 -0.98
C THR A 6 -29.81 -0.79 -2.33
N ASN A 7 -29.85 0.53 -2.52
CA ASN A 7 -29.54 1.15 -3.82
C ASN A 7 -28.61 2.36 -3.69
N LEU A 8 -27.30 2.13 -3.79
CA LEU A 8 -26.26 3.16 -3.75
C LEU A 8 -26.25 4.07 -5.00
N GLY A 9 -26.95 3.69 -6.07
CA GLY A 9 -27.10 4.46 -7.31
C GLY A 9 -28.35 5.36 -7.34
N CYS A 10 -28.90 5.69 -6.18
CA CYS A 10 -30.10 6.50 -6.02
C CYS A 10 -29.94 7.92 -6.60
N ASP A 11 -30.99 8.44 -7.23
CA ASP A 11 -31.01 9.78 -7.86
C ASP A 11 -30.69 10.91 -6.87
N LEU A 12 -31.06 10.74 -5.60
CA LEU A 12 -30.72 11.69 -4.54
C LEU A 12 -29.21 11.88 -4.40
N PHE A 13 -28.44 10.78 -4.47
CA PHE A 13 -26.99 10.86 -4.41
C PHE A 13 -26.40 11.45 -5.68
N LYS A 14 -26.96 11.11 -6.84
CA LYS A 14 -26.56 11.69 -8.12
C LYS A 14 -26.73 13.22 -8.15
N MET A 15 -27.75 13.76 -7.47
CA MET A 15 -27.97 15.20 -7.41
C MET A 15 -26.99 15.93 -6.49
N TYR A 16 -26.65 15.37 -5.33
CA TYR A 16 -25.94 16.13 -4.28
C TYR A 16 -24.46 15.76 -4.09
N LEU A 17 -24.01 14.64 -4.65
CA LEU A 17 -22.59 14.25 -4.58
C LEU A 17 -21.80 14.73 -5.78
N SER A 18 -20.49 14.86 -5.59
CA SER A 18 -19.56 15.05 -6.69
C SER A 18 -19.61 13.85 -7.63
N PRO A 19 -19.35 14.02 -8.93
CA PRO A 19 -19.36 12.91 -9.89
C PRO A 19 -18.33 11.83 -9.54
N VAL A 20 -17.23 12.22 -8.89
CA VAL A 20 -16.18 11.29 -8.43
C VAL A 20 -16.68 10.45 -7.25
N ASP A 21 -17.29 11.10 -6.26
CA ASP A 21 -17.82 10.43 -5.06
C ASP A 21 -19.01 9.52 -5.41
N TYR A 22 -19.87 9.98 -6.32
CA TYR A 22 -21.00 9.19 -6.81
C TYR A 22 -20.52 7.93 -7.55
N ARG A 23 -19.51 8.06 -8.43
CA ARG A 23 -18.90 6.92 -9.10
C ARG A 23 -18.25 5.95 -8.12
N TYR A 24 -17.61 6.46 -7.06
CA TYR A 24 -17.07 5.63 -6.00
C TYR A 24 -18.15 4.86 -5.24
N LEU A 25 -19.27 5.50 -4.90
CA LEU A 25 -20.43 4.84 -4.29
C LEU A 25 -21.02 3.74 -5.19
N GLN A 26 -21.05 3.94 -6.50
CA GLN A 26 -21.50 2.92 -7.44
C GLN A 26 -20.55 1.71 -7.54
N MET A 27 -19.25 1.91 -7.30
CA MET A 27 -18.27 0.81 -7.27
C MET A 27 -18.34 -0.02 -6.00
N LEU A 28 -19.00 0.47 -4.95
CA LEU A 28 -19.17 -0.25 -3.69
C LEU A 28 -20.23 -1.35 -3.87
N ASN A 29 -19.80 -2.61 -3.83
CA ASN A 29 -20.70 -3.77 -3.78
C ASN A 29 -21.20 -4.08 -2.35
N THR A 30 -20.85 -3.25 -1.38
CA THR A 30 -21.20 -3.40 0.03
C THR A 30 -21.94 -2.18 0.54
N PRO A 31 -22.85 -2.31 1.52
CA PRO A 31 -23.53 -1.15 2.11
C PRO A 31 -22.53 -0.14 2.67
N VAL A 32 -22.90 1.15 2.66
CA VAL A 32 -22.02 2.21 3.17
C VAL A 32 -21.73 1.97 4.65
N PRO A 33 -20.46 2.01 5.09
CA PRO A 33 -20.13 1.82 6.50
C PRO A 33 -20.81 2.89 7.36
N MET A 34 -21.63 2.43 8.33
CA MET A 34 -22.34 3.27 9.30
C MET A 34 -21.44 3.99 10.31
N GLN A 35 -20.12 3.80 10.23
CA GLN A 35 -19.17 4.42 11.14
C GLN A 35 -19.22 5.95 11.01
N THR A 36 -19.37 6.64 12.14
CA THR A 36 -19.58 8.09 12.20
C THR A 36 -18.31 8.93 12.14
N TYR A 37 -17.13 8.31 12.29
CA TYR A 37 -15.85 9.00 12.24
C TYR A 37 -15.63 9.72 10.90
N LEU A 38 -15.00 10.90 10.89
CA LEU A 38 -14.67 11.57 9.63
C LEU A 38 -13.79 10.68 8.72
N PRO A 39 -13.98 10.75 7.40
CA PRO A 39 -13.09 10.10 6.45
C PRO A 39 -11.72 10.77 6.44
N LEU A 40 -10.65 9.99 6.44
CA LEU A 40 -9.26 10.50 6.50
C LEU A 40 -8.58 10.53 5.12
N GLY A 41 -9.19 9.91 4.12
CA GLY A 41 -8.68 9.84 2.76
C GLY A 41 -9.66 10.39 1.73
N ARG A 42 -9.16 10.65 0.51
CA ARG A 42 -9.95 11.09 -0.65
C ARG A 42 -11.04 10.10 -1.09
N HIS A 43 -10.98 8.86 -0.61
CA HIS A 43 -11.85 7.76 -1.04
C HIS A 43 -12.50 7.04 0.15
N GLU A 44 -12.51 7.63 1.35
CA GLU A 44 -13.31 7.09 2.44
C GLU A 44 -14.64 7.83 2.42
N ILE A 45 -15.73 7.16 2.04
CA ILE A 45 -17.08 7.73 2.13
C ILE A 45 -17.83 6.98 3.23
N LYS A 46 -18.37 7.72 4.18
CA LYS A 46 -19.08 7.20 5.35
C LYS A 46 -20.46 7.80 5.44
N VAL A 47 -21.37 7.11 6.15
CA VAL A 47 -22.76 7.57 6.27
C VAL A 47 -22.85 8.98 6.88
N SER A 48 -22.03 9.31 7.89
CA SER A 48 -22.03 10.66 8.49
C SER A 48 -21.67 11.76 7.48
N HIS A 49 -20.73 11.48 6.57
CA HIS A 49 -20.35 12.41 5.51
C HIS A 49 -21.47 12.58 4.49
N LEU A 50 -22.07 11.47 4.04
CA LEU A 50 -23.21 11.50 3.12
C LEU A 50 -24.41 12.24 3.70
N VAL A 51 -24.73 11.95 4.95
CA VAL A 51 -25.83 12.61 5.68
C VAL A 51 -25.53 14.10 5.84
N SER A 52 -24.28 14.49 6.10
CA SER A 52 -23.92 15.92 6.21
C SER A 52 -24.09 16.66 4.88
N ILE A 53 -23.62 16.07 3.77
CA ILE A 53 -23.80 16.64 2.42
C ILE A 53 -25.28 16.73 2.06
N LEU A 54 -26.06 15.69 2.36
CA LEU A 54 -27.49 15.69 2.09
C LEU A 54 -28.25 16.68 2.96
N LEU A 55 -27.94 16.77 4.24
CA LEU A 55 -28.55 17.76 5.13
C LEU A 55 -28.25 19.17 4.63
N MET A 56 -27.03 19.45 4.20
CA MET A 56 -26.67 20.71 3.56
C MET A 56 -27.50 20.94 2.28
N GLY A 57 -27.59 19.95 1.39
CA GLY A 57 -28.28 20.10 0.12
C GLY A 57 -29.81 20.19 0.23
N LEU A 58 -30.39 19.58 1.26
CA LEU A 58 -31.85 19.55 1.50
C LEU A 58 -32.34 20.71 2.36
N THR A 59 -31.52 21.17 3.31
CA THR A 59 -31.91 22.23 4.27
C THR A 59 -31.21 23.56 4.02
N GLY A 60 -30.08 23.54 3.31
CA GLY A 60 -29.36 24.74 2.93
C GLY A 60 -30.00 25.42 1.73
N GLU A 61 -29.93 26.74 1.71
CA GLU A 61 -30.39 27.53 0.58
C GLU A 61 -29.20 27.90 -0.30
N ARG A 62 -29.41 27.83 -1.62
CA ARG A 62 -28.36 28.06 -2.61
C ARG A 62 -28.13 29.56 -2.76
N THR A 63 -26.87 29.97 -2.79
CA THR A 63 -26.51 31.34 -3.08
C THR A 63 -26.72 31.67 -4.56
N LEU A 64 -26.93 32.95 -4.87
CA LEU A 64 -27.11 33.43 -6.25
C LEU A 64 -25.83 33.23 -7.10
N THR A 65 -24.66 33.28 -6.45
CA THR A 65 -23.37 32.99 -7.07
C THR A 65 -22.93 31.57 -6.72
N PRO A 66 -22.25 30.84 -7.64
CA PRO A 66 -21.73 29.50 -7.35
C PRO A 66 -20.57 29.54 -6.34
N THR A 67 -19.88 30.69 -6.22
CA THR A 67 -18.77 30.89 -5.31
C THR A 67 -19.24 31.36 -3.94
N CYS A 68 -18.63 30.80 -2.89
CA CYS A 68 -18.90 31.25 -1.52
C CYS A 68 -18.20 32.57 -1.21
N PRO A 69 -18.84 33.46 -0.41
CA PRO A 69 -18.24 34.72 -0.02
C PRO A 69 -16.96 34.53 0.81
N PRO A 70 -16.00 35.47 0.73
CA PRO A 70 -14.78 35.46 1.54
C PRO A 70 -15.13 35.58 3.02
N ILE A 71 -14.24 35.08 3.90
CA ILE A 71 -14.49 34.96 5.35
C ILE A 71 -14.95 36.29 5.98
N ASN A 72 -14.42 37.41 5.50
CA ASN A 72 -14.69 38.75 6.02
C ASN A 72 -16.12 39.24 5.75
N GLU A 73 -16.80 38.64 4.76
CA GLU A 73 -18.16 39.00 4.35
C GLU A 73 -19.19 37.95 4.78
N ARG A 74 -18.76 36.91 5.50
CA ARG A 74 -19.67 35.86 5.99
C ARG A 74 -20.44 36.38 7.20
N GLY A 75 -21.77 36.38 7.08
CA GLY A 75 -22.68 36.64 8.19
C GLY A 75 -22.70 35.52 9.24
N PRO A 76 -23.71 35.46 10.12
CA PRO A 76 -23.82 34.43 11.17
C PRO A 76 -24.11 33.01 10.64
N TYR A 77 -24.14 32.84 9.31
CA TYR A 77 -24.43 31.59 8.63
C TYR A 77 -23.15 30.89 8.21
N THR A 78 -23.20 29.55 8.15
CA THR A 78 -22.11 28.77 7.58
C THR A 78 -22.29 28.67 6.06
N TYR A 79 -21.24 28.97 5.32
CA TYR A 79 -21.21 28.87 3.87
C TYR A 79 -20.33 27.69 3.48
N TRP A 80 -20.89 26.78 2.70
CA TRP A 80 -20.24 25.54 2.31
C TRP A 80 -20.36 25.33 0.81
N MET A 81 -19.25 24.89 0.21
CA MET A 81 -19.28 24.45 -1.17
C MET A 81 -19.90 23.05 -1.23
N GLY A 82 -20.88 22.89 -2.10
CA GLY A 82 -21.59 21.64 -2.35
C GLY A 82 -21.74 21.36 -3.83
N HIS A 83 -22.37 20.24 -4.14
CA HIS A 83 -22.73 19.88 -5.50
C HIS A 83 -24.25 19.85 -5.65
N PHE A 84 -24.73 20.36 -6.78
CA PHE A 84 -26.11 20.19 -7.23
C PHE A 84 -26.11 19.85 -8.71
N ASN A 85 -26.65 18.69 -9.05
CA ASN A 85 -26.78 18.20 -10.41
C ASN A 85 -25.45 18.27 -11.19
N SER A 86 -24.37 17.75 -10.58
CA SER A 86 -23.00 17.77 -11.10
C SER A 86 -22.32 19.16 -11.22
N SER A 87 -22.95 20.24 -10.74
CA SER A 87 -22.34 21.57 -10.68
C SER A 87 -21.99 21.97 -9.25
N GLU A 88 -20.85 22.63 -9.06
CA GLU A 88 -20.49 23.21 -7.76
C GLU A 88 -21.38 24.42 -7.46
N GLN A 89 -21.96 24.44 -6.27
CA GLN A 89 -22.85 25.50 -5.80
C GLN A 89 -22.51 25.80 -4.34
N CYS A 90 -22.55 27.08 -3.98
CA CYS A 90 -22.43 27.45 -2.57
C CYS A 90 -23.79 27.40 -1.88
N TYR A 91 -23.80 26.80 -0.70
CA TYR A 91 -24.95 26.69 0.18
C TYR A 91 -24.72 27.53 1.42
N TYR A 92 -25.75 28.24 1.84
CA TYR A 92 -25.77 28.88 3.14
C TYR A 92 -26.71 28.09 4.07
N THR A 93 -26.20 27.75 5.26
CA THR A 93 -26.86 26.83 6.18
C THR A 93 -26.62 27.25 7.63
N ARG A 94 -27.58 26.94 8.50
CA ARG A 94 -27.44 27.08 9.96
C ARG A 94 -26.81 25.85 10.64
N MET A 95 -26.56 24.78 9.90
CA MET A 95 -25.87 23.60 10.40
C MET A 95 -24.36 23.83 10.46
N ASP A 96 -23.79 23.70 11.65
CA ASP A 96 -22.35 23.54 11.84
C ASP A 96 -21.99 22.10 11.45
N ILE A 97 -21.66 21.90 10.17
CA ILE A 97 -21.14 20.62 9.67
C ILE A 97 -19.73 20.46 10.22
N MET A 98 -19.64 20.08 11.50
CA MET A 98 -18.51 19.39 12.14
C MET A 98 -17.13 19.72 11.54
N SER A 99 -16.82 21.02 11.40
CA SER A 99 -15.57 21.50 10.79
C SER A 99 -14.58 21.99 11.84
N ARG A 100 -14.92 21.85 13.12
CA ARG A 100 -14.09 22.29 14.25
C ARG A 100 -12.82 21.46 14.46
N PHE A 101 -12.43 20.59 13.53
CA PHE A 101 -11.34 19.64 13.78
C PHE A 101 -9.95 20.21 13.52
N LEU A 102 -9.81 21.27 12.72
CA LEU A 102 -8.53 21.97 12.54
C LEU A 102 -8.78 23.46 12.25
N LEU A 103 -9.07 24.24 13.29
CA LEU A 103 -8.87 25.69 13.21
C LEU A 103 -7.37 25.94 13.38
N MET A 104 -6.63 25.83 12.27
CA MET A 104 -5.30 26.43 12.20
C MET A 104 -5.50 27.94 12.03
N GLU A 105 -5.09 28.70 13.02
CA GLU A 105 -5.08 30.16 13.00
C GLU A 105 -3.63 30.60 13.21
N ASN A 106 -3.06 31.28 12.21
CA ASN A 106 -1.66 31.73 12.22
C ASN A 106 -0.68 30.59 12.52
N GLU A 107 -0.80 29.47 11.80
CA GLU A 107 0.04 28.27 11.94
C GLU A 107 -0.03 27.58 13.32
N LYS A 108 -0.95 28.00 14.20
CA LYS A 108 -1.19 27.39 15.50
C LYS A 108 -2.57 26.75 15.57
N LEU A 109 -2.64 25.62 16.27
CA LEU A 109 -3.91 24.96 16.58
C LEU A 109 -4.70 25.82 17.58
N ARG A 110 -5.85 26.36 17.14
CA ARG A 110 -6.76 27.15 17.97
C ARG A 110 -7.48 26.32 19.05
N ALA A 111 -7.56 25.00 18.85
CA ALA A 111 -8.25 24.06 19.74
C ALA A 111 -7.53 22.70 19.77
N PRO A 112 -7.68 21.90 20.84
CA PRO A 112 -7.13 20.55 20.89
C PRO A 112 -7.70 19.70 19.74
N ALA A 113 -6.82 19.22 18.88
CA ALA A 113 -7.17 18.41 17.72
C ALA A 113 -6.71 16.97 17.95
N TRP A 114 -7.58 16.01 17.61
CA TRP A 114 -7.23 14.61 17.55
C TRP A 114 -6.77 14.28 16.14
N MET A 115 -5.49 13.96 15.98
CA MET A 115 -4.93 13.52 14.70
C MET A 115 -4.78 12.01 14.67
N ARG A 116 -5.14 11.39 13.55
CA ARG A 116 -4.93 9.95 13.32
C ARG A 116 -3.78 9.76 12.33
N SER A 117 -2.86 8.86 12.66
CA SER A 117 -1.77 8.47 11.76
C SER A 117 -2.33 7.93 10.44
N ARG A 118 -1.75 8.37 9.32
CA ARG A 118 -2.12 7.93 7.98
C ARG A 118 -1.35 6.66 7.64
N GLU A 119 -2.09 5.59 7.39
CA GLU A 119 -1.52 4.30 7.03
C GLU A 119 -0.97 4.34 5.59
N GLN A 120 0.26 3.86 5.40
CA GLN A 120 0.95 3.88 4.09
C GLN A 120 0.79 2.56 3.31
N SER A 121 0.65 1.43 4.03
CA SER A 121 0.45 0.10 3.44
C SER A 121 -0.81 -0.51 4.04
N GLY A 122 -1.73 -1.03 3.20
CA GLY A 122 -3.04 -1.53 3.64
C GLY A 122 -3.00 -2.42 4.89
N ARG A 123 -4.13 -2.49 5.61
CA ARG A 123 -4.24 -3.33 6.80
C ARG A 123 -4.51 -4.77 6.38
N PHE A 124 -3.48 -5.60 6.38
CA PHE A 124 -3.60 -7.05 6.20
C PHE A 124 -3.28 -7.75 7.52
N VAL A 125 -4.20 -8.63 7.93
CA VAL A 125 -3.96 -9.59 9.00
C VAL A 125 -3.69 -10.93 8.33
N ARG A 126 -2.48 -11.47 8.53
CA ARG A 126 -2.11 -12.77 7.98
C ARG A 126 -1.89 -13.76 9.12
N TRP A 127 -2.60 -14.88 9.04
CA TRP A 127 -2.34 -16.03 9.87
C TRP A 127 -1.22 -16.87 9.27
N TYR A 128 -0.25 -17.27 10.09
CA TYR A 128 0.80 -18.19 9.70
C TYR A 128 1.08 -19.16 10.85
N ARG A 129 1.53 -20.37 10.52
CA ARG A 129 2.08 -21.30 11.51
C ARG A 129 3.54 -20.96 11.70
N GLY A 130 3.91 -20.51 12.90
CA GLY A 130 5.32 -20.36 13.28
C GLY A 130 5.93 -21.73 13.53
N ALA A 131 7.15 -21.95 13.05
CA ALA A 131 7.97 -23.06 13.52
C ALA A 131 8.50 -22.77 14.93
N SER A 132 8.91 -23.82 15.65
CA SER A 132 9.57 -23.61 16.94
C SER A 132 11.01 -23.11 16.71
N PRO A 133 11.54 -22.23 17.59
CA PRO A 133 12.91 -21.72 17.46
C PRO A 133 13.98 -22.83 17.38
N THR A 134 13.71 -23.98 18.02
CA THR A 134 14.58 -25.15 17.99
C THR A 134 14.63 -25.81 16.61
N VAL A 135 13.50 -25.90 15.92
CA VAL A 135 13.44 -26.45 14.56
C VAL A 135 14.16 -25.52 13.59
N ASP A 136 13.89 -24.21 13.67
CA ASP A 136 14.57 -23.22 12.84
C ASP A 136 16.10 -23.25 13.05
N GLY A 137 16.54 -23.33 14.31
CA GLY A 137 17.96 -23.47 14.65
C GLY A 137 18.58 -24.74 14.08
N SER A 138 17.90 -25.89 14.21
CA SER A 138 18.38 -27.16 13.66
C SER A 138 18.46 -27.15 12.13
N SER A 139 17.49 -26.54 11.46
CA SER A 139 17.45 -26.43 9.99
C SER A 139 18.57 -25.54 9.46
N ILE A 140 18.86 -24.42 10.14
CA ILE A 140 19.99 -23.55 9.79
C ILE A 140 21.31 -24.30 9.99
N ALA A 141 21.50 -24.96 11.14
CA ALA A 141 22.72 -25.72 11.43
C ALA A 141 22.96 -26.84 10.40
N LEU A 142 21.91 -27.58 10.05
CA LEU A 142 21.98 -28.61 9.01
C LEU A 142 22.35 -28.01 7.64
N GLY A 143 21.76 -26.86 7.28
CA GLY A 143 22.07 -26.16 6.04
C GLY A 143 23.54 -25.73 5.97
N VAL A 144 24.07 -25.15 7.04
CA VAL A 144 25.50 -24.79 7.13
C VAL A 144 26.40 -26.03 7.01
N PHE A 145 26.06 -27.10 7.74
CA PHE A 145 26.84 -28.34 7.70
C PHE A 145 26.91 -28.94 6.28
N LEU A 146 25.77 -29.05 5.59
CA LEU A 146 25.72 -29.58 4.22
C LEU A 146 26.51 -28.70 3.23
N MET A 147 26.43 -27.38 3.38
CA MET A 147 27.22 -26.45 2.56
C MET A 147 28.73 -26.63 2.80
N THR A 148 29.16 -26.85 4.04
CA THR A 148 30.59 -27.10 4.33
C THR A 148 31.09 -28.43 3.76
N ILE A 149 30.30 -29.50 3.86
CA ILE A 149 30.67 -30.81 3.31
C ILE A 149 30.78 -30.75 1.79
N THR A 150 29.78 -30.17 1.12
CA THR A 150 29.80 -30.04 -0.34
C THR A 150 30.98 -29.21 -0.83
N PHE A 151 31.34 -28.14 -0.11
CA PHE A 151 32.54 -27.36 -0.41
C PHE A 151 33.83 -28.16 -0.24
N LEU A 152 33.99 -28.91 0.86
CA LEU A 152 35.16 -29.76 1.09
C LEU A 152 35.29 -30.87 0.05
N ILE A 153 34.18 -31.52 -0.32
CA ILE A 153 34.14 -32.53 -1.39
C ILE A 153 34.52 -31.90 -2.73
N ALA A 154 34.02 -30.70 -3.05
CA ALA A 154 34.37 -30.00 -4.27
C ALA A 154 35.87 -29.66 -4.34
N LEU A 155 36.47 -29.25 -3.22
CA LEU A 155 37.92 -29.04 -3.13
C LEU A 155 38.70 -30.35 -3.32
N TYR A 156 38.26 -31.44 -2.71
CA TYR A 156 38.88 -32.76 -2.86
C TYR A 156 38.80 -33.28 -4.31
N ILE A 157 37.64 -33.15 -4.96
CA ILE A 157 37.45 -33.51 -6.36
C ILE A 157 38.35 -32.64 -7.26
N LYS A 158 38.44 -31.34 -7.00
CA LYS A 158 39.34 -30.45 -7.73
C LYS A 158 40.80 -30.90 -7.60
N GLU A 159 41.26 -31.23 -6.39
CA GLU A 159 42.64 -31.64 -6.15
C GLU A 159 42.97 -33.00 -6.80
N THR A 160 42.06 -33.97 -6.71
CA THR A 160 42.21 -35.28 -7.36
C THR A 160 42.23 -35.18 -8.88
N ILE A 161 41.33 -34.40 -9.50
CA ILE A 161 41.35 -34.12 -10.94
C ILE A 161 42.64 -33.42 -11.35
N THR A 162 43.12 -32.44 -10.55
CA THR A 162 44.37 -31.75 -10.86
C THR A 162 45.57 -32.70 -10.80
N LYS A 163 45.62 -33.61 -9.82
CA LYS A 163 46.69 -34.62 -9.69
C LYS A 163 46.65 -35.65 -10.83
N THR A 164 45.47 -36.14 -11.21
CA THR A 164 45.35 -37.09 -12.32
C THR A 164 45.71 -36.45 -13.66
N ILE A 165 45.31 -35.19 -13.89
CA ILE A 165 45.69 -34.44 -15.10
C ILE A 165 47.19 -34.14 -15.15
N ILE A 166 47.90 -34.01 -14.04
CA ILE A 166 49.37 -33.77 -14.02
C ILE A 166 50.17 -35.09 -14.09
N GLN A 167 49.64 -36.21 -13.57
CA GLN A 167 50.32 -37.51 -13.66
C GLN A 167 50.27 -38.13 -15.07
N VAL A 168 49.17 -37.93 -15.80
CA VAL A 168 49.04 -38.39 -17.19
C VAL A 168 50.12 -37.83 -18.13
N PRO A 169 50.43 -36.51 -18.17
CA PRO A 169 51.46 -35.96 -19.05
C PRO A 169 52.88 -36.37 -18.62
N VAL A 170 53.14 -36.56 -17.32
CA VAL A 170 54.46 -37.00 -16.83
C VAL A 170 54.75 -38.46 -17.21
N GLN A 171 53.76 -39.36 -17.17
CA GLN A 171 53.95 -40.72 -17.68
C GLN A 171 54.17 -40.76 -19.20
N THR A 172 53.50 -39.89 -19.96
CA THR A 172 53.74 -39.81 -21.41
C THR A 172 55.13 -39.27 -21.73
N GLU A 173 55.62 -38.23 -21.04
CA GLU A 173 56.97 -37.71 -21.28
C GLU A 173 58.08 -38.71 -20.90
N ILE A 174 57.92 -39.47 -19.82
CA ILE A 174 58.89 -40.51 -19.42
C ILE A 174 58.88 -41.68 -20.42
N LEU A 175 57.70 -42.07 -20.93
CA LEU A 175 57.58 -43.12 -21.95
C LEU A 175 58.27 -42.68 -23.25
N TYR A 176 58.00 -41.46 -23.74
CA TYR A 176 58.63 -40.90 -24.94
C TYR A 176 60.14 -40.69 -24.79
N ALA A 177 60.61 -40.27 -23.61
CA ALA A 177 62.04 -40.14 -23.34
C ALA A 177 62.76 -41.50 -23.36
N SER A 178 62.16 -42.54 -22.76
CA SER A 178 62.72 -43.90 -22.74
C SER A 178 62.76 -44.58 -24.11
N GLU A 179 61.84 -44.21 -25.01
CA GLU A 179 61.81 -44.71 -26.39
C GLU A 179 62.88 -44.01 -27.26
N SER A 180 63.21 -42.75 -26.98
CA SER A 180 64.25 -42.00 -27.69
C SER A 180 65.69 -42.44 -27.34
N GLU A 181 65.93 -42.91 -26.12
CA GLU A 181 67.26 -43.35 -25.66
C GLU A 181 67.63 -44.76 -26.16
N ASN A 182 66.63 -45.61 -26.45
CA ASN A 182 66.85 -46.96 -26.97
C ASN A 182 67.09 -47.00 -28.50
N HIS A 183 66.93 -45.87 -29.19
CA HIS A 183 67.42 -45.70 -30.57
C HIS A 183 68.82 -45.07 -30.59
N SER A 184 69.75 -45.81 -29.98
CA SER A 184 70.98 -46.28 -30.65
C SER A 184 71.49 -45.40 -31.81
N VAL A 185 72.54 -44.60 -31.58
CA VAL A 185 73.96 -44.99 -31.80
C VAL A 185 74.31 -45.07 -33.29
N PRO A 186 74.97 -44.05 -33.86
CA PRO A 186 75.55 -44.15 -35.19
C PRO A 186 76.92 -44.82 -35.08
N THR A 187 77.07 -45.99 -35.72
CA THR A 187 78.38 -46.54 -36.14
C THR A 187 78.70 -46.06 -37.54
#